data_AF-A0A537LKV0-F1
#
_entry.id   AF-A0A537LKV0-F1
#
_cell.length_a   1.000
_cell.length_b   1.000
_cell.length_c   1.000
_cell.angle_alpha   90.00
_cell.angle_beta   90.00
_cell.angle_gamma   90.00
#
_symmetry.space_group_name_H-M   'P 1'
#
loop_
_entity.id
_entity.type
_entity.pdbx_description
1 polymer ?
#
loop_
_entity_poly.entity_id
_entity_poly.type
_entity_poly.pdbx_seq_one_letter_code
_entity_poly.pdbx_strand_id
1 'polypeptide(L)'
;MMSASDLVKHVVIIVKENHTFDNYFGRFPGVNGAQFPQAGDPTPDPPHDHRAWLKRNGPTGAVRLQYTQRDIPLYWAYARKYTLCDHYFTDVASQSEPNHLMLIAADSPIIDNASPHRAYQPQPPYDLPSLPAALGAGGHDWRNYADQNASYFHHIANLVDHPSNVPSDQFDRDVGNGYLPAVCWLYAPEGQSEHPPRNPEAGPVVGPGM
;
A
#
# COMPACT_ATOMS: atom_id res chain seq x y z
N MET A 1 4.67 34.29 9.31
CA MET A 1 4.43 33.34 8.20
C MET A 1 3.83 32.10 8.82
N MET A 2 2.73 31.58 8.30
CA MET A 2 2.23 30.25 8.70
C MET A 2 3.27 29.21 8.30
N SER A 3 3.64 28.30 9.21
CA SER A 3 4.49 27.18 8.85
C SER A 3 3.67 26.10 8.13
N ALA A 4 4.32 25.14 7.46
CA ALA A 4 3.62 23.99 6.88
C ALA A 4 2.79 23.20 7.93
N SER A 5 3.22 23.19 9.20
CA SER A 5 2.49 22.55 10.31
C SER A 5 1.22 23.31 10.72
N ASP A 6 1.06 24.56 10.29
CA ASP A 6 -0.18 25.32 10.53
C ASP A 6 -1.28 24.97 9.53
N LEU A 7 -0.91 24.50 8.34
CA LEU A 7 -1.83 24.25 7.23
C LEU A 7 -2.35 22.79 7.17
N VAL A 8 -1.51 21.81 7.49
CA VAL A 8 -1.88 20.39 7.49
C VAL A 8 -2.05 19.89 8.91
N LYS A 9 -3.28 19.55 9.29
CA LYS A 9 -3.62 18.99 10.61
C LYS A 9 -3.81 17.47 10.61
N HIS A 10 -4.08 16.90 9.45
CA HIS A 10 -4.36 15.48 9.28
C HIS A 10 -3.60 14.96 8.06
N VAL A 11 -2.95 13.81 8.23
CA VAL A 11 -2.35 13.03 7.14
C VAL A 11 -3.08 11.70 7.08
N VAL A 12 -3.79 11.45 5.98
CA VAL A 12 -4.50 10.19 5.73
C VAL A 12 -3.72 9.41 4.66
N ILE A 13 -3.20 8.25 5.05
CA ILE A 13 -2.39 7.37 4.20
C ILE A 13 -3.30 6.22 3.76
N ILE A 14 -3.72 6.22 2.50
CA ILE A 14 -4.54 5.15 1.91
C ILE A 14 -3.59 4.13 1.32
N VAL A 15 -3.63 2.89 1.82
CA VAL A 15 -2.74 1.81 1.41
C VAL A 15 -3.47 0.89 0.43
N LYS A 16 -2.89 0.68 -0.74
CA LYS A 16 -3.41 -0.14 -1.84
C LYS A 16 -2.37 -1.21 -2.18
N GLU A 17 -2.79 -2.27 -2.89
CA GLU A 17 -1.92 -3.43 -3.13
C GLU A 17 -1.53 -3.57 -4.62
N ASN A 18 -0.28 -4.00 -4.83
CA ASN A 18 0.21 -4.78 -5.97
C ASN A 18 0.04 -4.25 -7.41
N HIS A 19 0.05 -2.93 -7.59
CA HIS A 19 0.12 -2.30 -8.91
C HIS A 19 1.36 -1.42 -9.07
N THR A 20 2.11 -1.62 -10.16
CA THR A 20 3.26 -0.75 -10.48
C THR A 20 2.80 0.59 -11.06
N PHE A 21 3.66 1.60 -11.00
CA PHE A 21 3.38 2.89 -11.63
C PHE A 21 3.01 2.74 -13.10
N ASP A 22 3.79 1.98 -13.88
CA ASP A 22 3.49 1.77 -15.29
C ASP A 22 2.17 1.05 -15.50
N ASN A 23 1.75 0.17 -14.59
CA ASN A 23 0.47 -0.52 -14.71
C ASN A 23 -0.73 0.43 -14.59
N TYR A 24 -0.69 1.45 -13.73
CA TYR A 24 -1.80 2.40 -13.58
C TYR A 24 -1.65 3.69 -14.42
N PHE A 25 -0.43 4.20 -14.51
CA PHE A 25 -0.16 5.56 -14.97
C PHE A 25 0.91 5.65 -16.06
N GLY A 26 1.47 4.55 -16.56
CA GLY A 26 2.53 4.61 -17.59
C GLY A 26 2.11 5.30 -18.90
N ARG A 27 0.79 5.41 -19.14
CA ARG A 27 0.21 6.17 -20.27
C ARG A 27 -0.34 7.55 -19.90
N PHE A 28 -0.21 7.97 -18.65
CA PHE A 28 -0.70 9.27 -18.20
C PHE A 28 0.10 10.40 -18.89
N PRO A 29 -0.53 11.50 -19.34
CA PRO A 29 0.19 12.56 -20.04
C PRO A 29 1.29 13.19 -19.16
N GLY A 30 2.52 13.23 -19.68
CA GLY A 30 3.65 13.95 -19.05
C GLY A 30 4.50 13.15 -18.06
N VAL A 31 4.18 11.87 -17.81
CA VAL A 31 4.99 11.01 -16.92
C VAL A 31 6.13 10.35 -17.68
N ASN A 32 7.19 9.97 -16.96
CA ASN A 32 8.24 9.09 -17.46
C ASN A 32 7.81 7.60 -17.42
N GLY A 33 6.79 7.25 -18.21
CA GLY A 33 6.18 5.92 -18.23
C GLY A 33 6.53 5.08 -19.46
N ALA A 34 6.57 3.76 -19.30
CA ALA A 34 6.66 2.82 -20.40
C ALA A 34 5.31 2.62 -21.10
N GLN A 35 5.33 2.03 -22.30
CA GLN A 35 4.13 1.65 -23.05
C GLN A 35 4.03 0.13 -23.15
N PHE A 36 3.00 -0.46 -22.56
CA PHE A 36 2.72 -1.89 -22.66
C PHE A 36 1.29 -2.16 -23.11
N PRO A 37 0.93 -3.39 -23.52
CA PRO A 37 -0.44 -3.76 -23.87
C PRO A 37 -1.45 -3.47 -22.75
N GLN A 38 -2.72 -3.28 -23.12
CA GLN A 38 -3.78 -3.04 -22.15
C GLN A 38 -4.02 -4.29 -21.28
N ALA A 39 -4.18 -4.08 -19.98
CA ALA A 39 -4.53 -5.12 -19.01
C ALA A 39 -6.02 -5.49 -19.11
N GLY A 40 -6.35 -6.74 -18.75
CA GLY A 40 -7.71 -7.13 -18.41
C GLY A 40 -7.97 -6.93 -16.92
N ASP A 41 -9.25 -6.89 -16.53
CA ASP A 41 -9.66 -6.82 -15.12
C ASP A 41 -10.58 -8.02 -14.78
N PRO A 42 -10.13 -8.97 -13.94
CA PRO A 42 -8.83 -8.98 -13.27
C PRO A 42 -7.68 -9.49 -14.15
N THR A 43 -6.45 -9.14 -13.75
CA THR A 43 -5.22 -9.83 -14.16
C THR A 43 -4.77 -10.74 -13.01
N PRO A 44 -4.35 -11.99 -13.25
CA PRO A 44 -3.84 -12.86 -12.18
C PRO A 44 -2.64 -12.26 -11.44
N ASP A 45 -2.55 -12.52 -10.14
CA ASP A 45 -1.42 -12.11 -9.29
C ASP A 45 -0.07 -12.58 -9.85
N PRO A 46 0.78 -11.67 -10.36
CA PRO A 46 2.08 -12.03 -10.86
C PRO A 46 3.03 -12.38 -9.69
N PRO A 47 4.01 -13.28 -9.89
CA PRO A 47 5.06 -13.48 -8.90
C PRO A 47 5.78 -12.17 -8.58
N HIS A 48 5.77 -11.79 -7.31
CA HIS A 48 6.30 -10.51 -6.83
C HIS A 48 7.22 -10.67 -5.60
N ASP A 49 7.81 -11.86 -5.43
CA ASP A 49 8.89 -12.09 -4.46
C ASP A 49 10.25 -11.59 -4.95
N HIS A 50 11.24 -11.52 -4.06
CA HIS A 50 12.56 -10.99 -4.39
C HIS A 50 13.23 -11.80 -5.51
N ARG A 51 13.01 -13.11 -5.52
CA ARG A 51 13.50 -14.01 -6.58
C ARG A 51 12.87 -13.67 -7.94
N ALA A 52 11.58 -13.35 -8.00
CA ALA A 52 10.91 -12.90 -9.21
C ALA A 52 11.51 -11.58 -9.69
N TRP A 53 11.77 -10.64 -8.77
CA TRP A 53 12.43 -9.38 -9.12
C TRP A 53 13.81 -9.57 -9.75
N LEU A 54 14.64 -10.47 -9.21
CA LEU A 54 15.96 -10.80 -9.78
C LEU A 54 15.85 -11.38 -11.21
N LYS A 55 14.75 -12.07 -11.51
CA LYS A 55 14.49 -12.72 -12.81
C LYS A 55 13.63 -11.89 -13.76
N ARG A 56 13.27 -10.65 -13.40
CA ARG A 56 12.30 -9.82 -14.14
C ARG A 56 12.61 -9.59 -15.62
N ASN A 57 13.88 -9.71 -16.02
CA ASN A 57 14.34 -9.55 -17.41
C ASN A 57 14.47 -10.88 -18.17
N GLY A 58 14.15 -12.01 -17.54
CA GLY A 58 14.22 -13.34 -18.15
C GLY A 58 13.04 -13.68 -19.08
N PRO A 59 13.03 -14.89 -19.67
CA PRO A 59 12.01 -15.31 -20.64
C PRO A 59 10.57 -15.32 -20.10
N THR A 60 10.41 -15.58 -18.80
CA THR A 60 9.14 -15.52 -18.06
C THR A 60 9.06 -14.28 -17.18
N GLY A 61 9.69 -13.18 -17.61
CA GLY A 61 9.97 -11.98 -16.82
C GLY A 61 8.73 -11.26 -16.28
N ALA A 62 8.91 -10.03 -15.81
CA ALA A 62 7.82 -9.27 -15.21
C ALA A 62 6.64 -9.11 -16.19
N VAL A 63 5.42 -9.23 -15.66
CA VAL A 63 4.20 -8.93 -16.40
C VAL A 63 4.20 -7.45 -16.76
N ARG A 64 3.93 -7.15 -18.05
CA ARG A 64 3.98 -5.81 -18.64
C ARG A 64 2.62 -5.50 -19.26
N LEU A 65 1.67 -5.12 -18.44
CA LEU A 65 0.31 -4.74 -18.84
C LEU A 65 -0.07 -3.42 -18.17
N GLN A 66 -0.99 -2.67 -18.76
CA GLN A 66 -1.40 -1.35 -18.25
C GLN A 66 -2.91 -1.16 -18.31
N TYR A 67 -3.49 -0.59 -17.27
CA TYR A 67 -4.81 -0.01 -17.33
C TYR A 67 -4.77 1.35 -18.03
N THR A 68 -5.86 1.69 -18.69
CA THR A 68 -6.06 2.97 -19.37
C THR A 68 -6.98 3.87 -18.55
N GLN A 69 -7.10 5.15 -18.95
CA GLN A 69 -8.10 6.06 -18.36
C GLN A 69 -9.52 5.48 -18.36
N ARG A 70 -9.87 4.67 -19.37
CA ARG A 70 -11.20 4.06 -19.44
C ARG A 70 -11.40 2.99 -18.37
N ASP A 71 -10.32 2.31 -18.00
CA ASP A 71 -10.36 1.19 -17.05
C ASP A 71 -10.34 1.71 -15.60
N ILE A 72 -9.56 2.76 -15.31
CA ILE A 72 -9.43 3.36 -13.97
C ILE A 72 -9.66 4.89 -13.96
N PRO A 73 -10.86 5.37 -14.33
CA PRO A 73 -11.12 6.79 -14.56
C PRO A 73 -10.94 7.67 -13.31
N LEU A 74 -11.20 7.14 -12.11
CA LEU A 74 -11.07 7.88 -10.84
C LEU A 74 -9.60 8.17 -10.50
N TYR A 75 -8.71 7.17 -10.64
CA TYR A 75 -7.27 7.35 -10.46
C TYR A 75 -6.70 8.42 -11.39
N TRP A 76 -7.09 8.39 -12.67
CA TRP A 76 -6.66 9.41 -13.63
C TRP A 76 -7.26 10.79 -13.33
N ALA A 77 -8.45 10.86 -12.73
CA ALA A 77 -9.02 12.12 -12.27
C ALA A 77 -8.24 12.70 -11.08
N TYR A 78 -7.83 11.86 -10.11
CA TYR A 78 -6.97 12.28 -9.01
C TYR A 78 -5.60 12.76 -9.50
N ALA A 79 -4.94 12.01 -10.39
CA ALA A 79 -3.65 12.38 -10.95
C ALA A 79 -3.68 13.69 -11.76
N ARG A 80 -4.82 14.05 -12.36
CA ARG A 80 -4.98 15.37 -13.02
C ARG A 80 -5.20 16.52 -12.05
N LYS A 81 -5.87 16.25 -10.93
CA LYS A 81 -6.26 17.28 -9.96
C LYS A 81 -5.20 17.55 -8.90
N TYR A 82 -4.42 16.52 -8.58
CA TYR A 82 -3.43 16.52 -7.50
C TYR A 82 -2.05 16.10 -8.03
N THR A 83 -1.08 15.99 -7.12
CA THR A 83 0.28 15.59 -7.46
C THR A 83 0.36 14.08 -7.72
N LEU A 84 0.97 13.71 -8.84
CA LEU A 84 1.39 12.35 -9.14
C LEU A 84 2.92 12.28 -9.15
N CYS A 85 3.51 11.37 -8.37
CA CYS A 85 4.96 11.16 -8.31
C CYS A 85 5.37 10.00 -9.22
N ASP A 86 6.04 10.27 -10.33
CA ASP A 86 6.46 9.27 -11.33
C ASP A 86 7.87 8.69 -11.10
N HIS A 87 8.53 9.11 -10.02
CA HIS A 87 9.81 8.59 -9.53
C HIS A 87 9.72 8.19 -8.05
N TYR A 88 8.60 7.58 -7.66
CA TYR A 88 8.40 6.98 -6.34
C TYR A 88 8.55 5.46 -6.43
N PHE A 89 9.49 4.90 -5.68
CA PHE A 89 9.87 3.50 -5.78
C PHE A 89 9.60 2.78 -4.46
N THR A 90 9.31 1.49 -4.56
CA THR A 90 9.27 0.59 -3.41
C THR A 90 10.65 0.51 -2.76
N ASP A 91 10.71 0.51 -1.43
CA ASP A 91 11.97 0.44 -0.67
C ASP A 91 12.63 -0.94 -0.79
N VAL A 92 11.82 -2.00 -0.69
CA VAL A 92 12.29 -3.38 -0.82
C VAL A 92 11.70 -3.98 -2.09
N ALA A 93 12.58 -4.45 -2.98
CA ALA A 93 12.20 -5.06 -4.24
C ALA A 93 11.63 -6.49 -4.04
N SER A 94 10.42 -6.57 -3.47
CA SER A 94 9.72 -7.80 -3.11
C SER A 94 8.24 -7.53 -2.76
N GLN A 95 7.66 -8.39 -1.91
CA GLN A 95 6.25 -8.49 -1.56
C GLN A 95 5.76 -7.42 -0.56
N SER A 96 4.49 -7.52 -0.15
CA SER A 96 3.80 -6.54 0.69
C SER A 96 4.48 -6.33 2.05
N GLU A 97 4.73 -7.39 2.84
CA GLU A 97 5.20 -7.25 4.22
C GLU A 97 6.46 -6.39 4.39
N PRO A 98 7.60 -6.62 3.69
CA PRO A 98 8.77 -5.77 3.86
C PRO A 98 8.51 -4.29 3.54
N ASN A 99 7.65 -4.00 2.55
CA ASN A 99 7.34 -2.62 2.17
C ASN A 99 6.34 -1.96 3.13
N HIS A 100 5.45 -2.72 3.77
CA HIS A 100 4.59 -2.19 4.82
C HIS A 100 5.38 -1.94 6.11
N LEU A 101 6.39 -2.75 6.42
CA LEU A 101 7.33 -2.45 7.50
C LEU A 101 8.09 -1.14 7.20
N MET A 102 8.58 -0.93 5.97
CA MET A 102 9.18 0.35 5.56
C MET A 102 8.22 1.53 5.71
N LEU A 103 6.95 1.38 5.32
CA LEU A 103 5.92 2.42 5.50
C LEU A 103 5.70 2.79 6.98
N ILE A 104 5.74 1.81 7.89
CA ILE A 104 5.40 2.02 9.31
C ILE A 104 6.62 2.39 10.15
N ALA A 105 7.79 1.83 9.81
CA ALA A 105 9.00 1.85 10.63
C ALA A 105 10.21 2.51 9.95
N ALA A 106 10.13 2.83 8.66
CA ALA A 106 11.28 3.20 7.84
C ALA A 106 12.43 2.17 7.91
N ASP A 107 12.09 0.90 8.19
CA ASP A 107 13.01 -0.22 8.25
C ASP A 107 12.28 -1.54 7.92
N SER A 108 13.01 -2.50 7.37
CA SER A 108 12.54 -3.88 7.15
C SER A 108 13.69 -4.88 7.36
N PRO A 109 13.60 -5.76 8.37
CA PRO A 109 14.61 -6.79 8.61
C PRO A 109 14.44 -8.02 7.69
N ILE A 110 13.47 -8.00 6.78
CA ILE A 110 13.16 -9.10 5.86
C ILE A 110 13.17 -8.64 4.40
N ILE A 111 13.37 -9.59 3.49
CA ILE A 111 13.36 -9.33 2.04
C ILE A 111 12.17 -9.97 1.34
N ASP A 112 11.48 -10.93 1.94
CA ASP A 112 10.21 -11.48 1.45
C ASP A 112 9.20 -11.55 2.59
N ASN A 113 7.91 -11.81 2.29
CA ASN A 113 6.91 -12.05 3.34
C ASN A 113 7.37 -13.14 4.32
N ALA A 114 7.14 -12.96 5.61
CA ALA A 114 7.44 -13.94 6.63
C ALA A 114 6.71 -15.26 6.34
N SER A 115 7.42 -16.35 6.64
CA SER A 115 6.91 -17.70 6.48
C SER A 115 7.75 -18.63 7.36
N PRO A 116 7.13 -19.61 8.05
CA PRO A 116 7.86 -20.63 8.80
C PRO A 116 8.89 -21.42 7.96
N HIS A 117 8.75 -21.40 6.63
CA HIS A 117 9.66 -22.08 5.71
C HIS A 117 10.85 -21.22 5.26
N ARG A 118 10.88 -19.93 5.60
CA ARG A 118 11.93 -18.98 5.24
C ARG A 118 12.87 -18.76 6.42
N ALA A 119 13.83 -19.67 6.61
CA ALA A 119 14.81 -19.62 7.70
C ALA A 119 15.95 -18.60 7.48
N TYR A 120 16.03 -17.96 6.31
CA TYR A 120 17.07 -16.99 5.96
C TYR A 120 16.76 -15.55 6.44
N GLN A 121 15.62 -15.35 7.09
CA GLN A 121 15.17 -14.06 7.59
C GLN A 121 14.43 -14.25 8.93
N PRO A 122 14.38 -13.23 9.80
CA PRO A 122 13.62 -13.30 11.05
C PRO A 122 12.10 -13.41 10.80
N GLN A 123 11.40 -13.89 11.82
CA GLN A 123 9.93 -13.96 11.83
C GLN A 123 9.36 -12.85 12.74
N PRO A 124 8.14 -12.37 12.47
CA PRO A 124 7.49 -11.37 13.32
C PRO A 124 7.10 -11.96 14.69
N PRO A 125 6.84 -11.10 15.70
CA PRO A 125 6.92 -9.65 15.63
C PRO A 125 8.36 -9.12 15.68
N TYR A 126 8.61 -8.05 14.93
CA TYR A 126 9.90 -7.39 14.80
C TYR A 126 10.06 -6.28 15.83
N ASP A 127 11.21 -6.22 16.49
CA ASP A 127 11.56 -5.11 17.38
C ASP A 127 12.10 -3.92 16.56
N LEU A 128 11.18 -3.06 16.11
CA LEU A 128 11.48 -1.89 15.27
C LEU A 128 10.98 -0.60 15.92
N PRO A 129 11.77 0.48 15.89
CA PRO A 129 11.24 1.83 16.04
C PRO A 129 10.16 2.08 14.97
N SER A 130 9.10 2.79 15.32
CA SER A 130 7.99 3.01 14.38
C SER A 130 7.47 4.45 14.43
N LEU A 131 7.00 4.95 13.28
CA LEU A 131 6.37 6.27 13.18
C LEU A 131 5.15 6.39 14.13
N PRO A 132 4.25 5.40 14.25
CA PRO A 132 3.17 5.43 15.23
C PRO A 132 3.67 5.58 16.69
N ALA A 133 4.72 4.85 17.08
CA ALA A 133 5.29 4.99 18.42
C ALA A 133 5.89 6.39 18.65
N ALA A 134 6.58 6.95 17.65
CA ALA A 134 7.12 8.31 17.72
C ALA A 134 6.01 9.38 17.81
N LEU A 135 4.92 9.21 17.06
CA LEU A 135 3.75 10.09 17.13
C LEU A 135 3.12 10.06 18.53
N GLY A 136 2.89 8.86 19.08
CA GLY A 136 2.34 8.70 20.43
C GLY A 136 3.22 9.34 21.50
N ALA A 137 4.54 9.14 21.44
CA ALA A 137 5.49 9.76 22.36
C ALA A 137 5.53 11.29 22.23
N GLY A 138 5.27 11.82 21.03
CA GLY A 138 5.13 13.26 20.76
C GLY A 138 3.76 13.85 21.14
N GLY A 139 2.83 13.05 21.66
CA GLY A 139 1.47 13.49 21.97
C GLY A 139 0.61 13.74 20.72
N HIS A 140 1.00 13.19 19.58
CA HIS A 140 0.22 13.25 18.35
C HIS A 140 -0.69 12.03 18.25
N ASP A 141 -1.98 12.29 18.11
CA ASP A 141 -2.98 11.25 17.95
C ASP A 141 -2.84 10.53 16.60
N TRP A 142 -2.99 9.21 16.60
CA TRP A 142 -2.87 8.39 15.41
C TRP A 142 -3.77 7.17 15.48
N ARG A 143 -4.20 6.67 14.31
CA ARG A 143 -4.90 5.38 14.18
C ARG A 143 -4.51 4.59 12.96
N ASN A 144 -4.56 3.27 13.10
CA ASN A 144 -4.55 2.31 12.01
C ASN A 144 -5.96 1.73 11.87
N TYR A 145 -6.61 1.96 10.73
CA TYR A 145 -7.92 1.42 10.41
C TYR A 145 -7.75 0.26 9.44
N ALA A 146 -7.96 -0.96 9.92
CA ALA A 146 -7.70 -2.16 9.14
C ALA A 146 -8.56 -3.34 9.60
N ASP A 147 -9.00 -4.15 8.64
CA ASP A 147 -9.55 -5.47 8.96
C ASP A 147 -8.45 -6.42 9.45
N GLN A 148 -8.87 -7.53 10.04
CA GLN A 148 -7.96 -8.56 10.50
C GLN A 148 -7.09 -9.05 9.34
N ASN A 149 -5.76 -9.05 9.54
CA ASN A 149 -4.74 -9.43 8.55
C ASN A 149 -4.56 -8.46 7.37
N ALA A 150 -5.30 -7.35 7.28
CA ALA A 150 -5.11 -6.36 6.21
C ALA A 150 -3.89 -5.45 6.47
N SER A 151 -3.51 -5.25 7.73
CA SER A 151 -2.38 -4.40 8.12
C SER A 151 -1.26 -5.17 8.80
N TYR A 152 -0.06 -4.63 8.71
CA TYR A 152 1.17 -5.21 9.27
C TYR A 152 1.60 -4.55 10.59
N PHE A 153 0.74 -3.76 11.23
CA PHE A 153 1.04 -3.14 12.54
C PHE A 153 1.33 -4.20 13.60
N HIS A 154 0.55 -5.30 13.61
CA HIS A 154 0.77 -6.42 14.53
C HIS A 154 2.07 -7.22 14.26
N HIS A 155 2.79 -6.93 13.18
CA HIS A 155 4.13 -7.49 12.93
C HIS A 155 5.23 -6.70 13.63
N ILE A 156 4.94 -5.54 14.24
CA ILE A 156 5.91 -4.74 14.98
C ILE A 156 5.61 -4.86 16.47
N ALA A 157 6.60 -5.29 17.25
CA ALA A 157 6.44 -5.72 18.64
C ALA A 157 5.74 -4.68 19.54
N ASN A 158 6.07 -3.39 19.39
CA ASN A 158 5.47 -2.32 20.19
C ASN A 158 4.07 -1.87 19.71
N LEU A 159 3.59 -2.39 18.57
CA LEU A 159 2.27 -2.09 18.01
C LEU A 159 1.30 -3.28 18.12
N VAL A 160 1.76 -4.44 18.61
CA VAL A 160 0.89 -5.60 18.88
C VAL A 160 -0.21 -5.20 19.86
N ASP A 161 -1.47 -5.47 19.49
CA ASP A 161 -2.67 -5.16 20.28
C ASP A 161 -2.80 -3.70 20.74
N HIS A 162 -2.09 -2.76 20.10
CA HIS A 162 -2.17 -1.34 20.46
C HIS A 162 -3.60 -0.82 20.23
N PRO A 163 -4.20 -0.07 21.17
CA PRO A 163 -5.61 0.36 21.10
C PRO A 163 -5.94 1.28 19.92
N SER A 164 -4.92 1.90 19.32
CA SER A 164 -5.06 2.69 18.08
C SER A 164 -5.21 1.84 16.81
N ASN A 165 -5.01 0.52 16.89
CA ASN A 165 -5.36 -0.42 15.84
C ASN A 165 -6.85 -0.75 15.98
N VAL A 166 -7.66 -0.30 15.02
CA VAL A 166 -9.11 -0.44 15.05
C VAL A 166 -9.62 -1.04 13.73
N PRO A 167 -10.81 -1.66 13.73
CA PRO A 167 -11.43 -2.16 12.50
C PRO A 167 -11.60 -1.06 11.44
N SER A 168 -11.59 -1.45 10.16
CA SER A 168 -11.68 -0.51 9.03
C SER A 168 -12.94 0.37 9.09
N ASP A 169 -14.09 -0.22 9.46
CA ASP A 169 -15.39 0.45 9.59
C ASP A 169 -15.45 1.53 10.69
N GLN A 170 -14.44 1.58 11.57
CA GLN A 170 -14.33 2.61 12.60
C GLN A 170 -13.96 3.97 11.98
N PHE A 171 -13.35 4.00 10.79
CA PHE A 171 -12.98 5.26 10.14
C PHE A 171 -14.22 6.13 9.85
N ASP A 172 -15.25 5.56 9.23
CA ASP A 172 -16.48 6.29 8.91
C ASP A 172 -17.21 6.75 10.17
N ARG A 173 -17.18 5.95 11.23
CA ARG A 173 -17.76 6.29 12.54
C ARG A 173 -17.02 7.44 13.21
N ASP A 174 -15.69 7.42 13.17
CA ASP A 174 -14.84 8.46 13.71
C ASP A 174 -15.08 9.79 12.97
N VAL A 175 -14.98 9.77 11.64
CA VAL A 175 -15.20 10.96 10.79
C VAL A 175 -16.62 11.50 10.93
N GLY A 176 -17.64 10.62 10.96
CA GLY A 176 -19.04 10.99 11.17
C GLY A 176 -19.30 11.68 12.51
N ASN A 177 -18.47 11.41 13.53
CA ASN A 177 -18.52 12.06 14.83
C ASN A 177 -17.61 13.29 14.95
N GLY A 178 -17.00 13.73 13.84
CA GLY A 178 -16.11 14.89 13.81
C GLY A 178 -14.71 14.62 14.34
N TYR A 179 -14.31 13.35 14.42
CA TYR A 179 -12.98 12.92 14.86
C TYR A 179 -12.16 12.41 13.68
N LEU A 180 -10.98 13.00 13.47
CA LEU A 180 -9.97 12.52 12.54
C LEU A 180 -8.60 12.63 13.25
N PRO A 181 -7.82 11.56 13.38
CA PRO A 181 -6.51 11.62 14.04
C PRO A 181 -5.52 12.48 13.25
N ALA A 182 -4.42 12.90 13.89
CA ALA A 182 -3.40 13.71 13.21
C ALA A 182 -2.71 12.93 12.09
N VAL A 183 -2.51 11.62 12.27
CA VAL A 183 -2.04 10.71 11.22
C VAL A 183 -2.87 9.43 11.27
N CYS A 184 -3.37 8.96 10.12
CA CYS A 184 -3.93 7.61 10.03
C CYS A 184 -3.53 6.86 8.79
N TRP A 185 -3.56 5.53 8.93
CA TRP A 185 -3.44 4.58 7.85
C TRP A 185 -4.79 3.92 7.61
N LEU A 186 -5.23 3.93 6.35
CA LEU A 186 -6.45 3.27 5.90
C LEU A 186 -6.04 2.07 5.04
N TYR A 187 -6.27 0.89 5.58
CA TYR A 187 -6.17 -0.36 4.86
C TYR A 187 -7.56 -0.73 4.37
N ALA A 188 -7.65 -1.08 3.08
CA ALA A 188 -8.92 -1.48 2.52
C ALA A 188 -9.43 -2.76 3.20
N PRO A 189 -10.76 -2.91 3.35
CA PRO A 189 -11.37 -4.16 3.76
C PRO A 189 -10.99 -5.33 2.84
N GLU A 190 -11.22 -6.55 3.31
CA GLU A 190 -10.95 -7.76 2.53
C GLU A 190 -11.60 -7.68 1.13
N GLY A 191 -10.79 -7.95 0.10
CA GLY A 191 -11.23 -7.91 -1.31
C GLY A 191 -11.30 -6.51 -1.94
N GLN A 192 -11.03 -5.43 -1.19
CA GLN A 192 -11.12 -4.05 -1.69
C GLN A 192 -9.74 -3.36 -1.81
N SER A 193 -8.65 -4.08 -1.53
CA SER A 193 -7.28 -3.54 -1.60
C SER A 193 -6.75 -3.34 -3.01
N GLU A 194 -7.49 -3.81 -4.02
CA GLU A 194 -7.07 -3.94 -5.42
C GLU A 194 -6.00 -5.00 -5.65
N HIS A 195 -5.67 -5.83 -4.66
CA HIS A 195 -4.71 -6.90 -4.85
C HIS A 195 -5.18 -7.84 -5.98
N PRO A 196 -4.35 -8.06 -7.04
CA PRO A 196 -4.66 -9.00 -8.10
C PRO A 196 -5.07 -10.38 -7.55
N PRO A 197 -6.13 -11.01 -8.06
CA PRO A 197 -6.59 -12.28 -7.53
C PRO A 197 -5.70 -13.42 -8.03
N ARG A 198 -5.62 -14.51 -7.26
CA ARG A 198 -4.98 -15.75 -7.75
C ARG A 198 -5.76 -16.39 -8.90
N ASN A 199 -7.08 -16.24 -8.91
CA ASN A 199 -7.97 -16.78 -9.94
C ASN A 199 -8.45 -15.65 -10.89
N PRO A 200 -8.20 -15.75 -12.21
CA PRO A 200 -8.71 -14.79 -13.19
C PRO A 200 -10.24 -14.71 -13.32
N GLU A 201 -11.00 -15.66 -12.76
CA GLU A 201 -12.46 -15.64 -12.76
C GLU A 201 -13.07 -14.75 -11.66
N ALA A 202 -12.25 -14.12 -10.84
CA ALA A 202 -12.74 -13.12 -9.89
C ALA A 202 -13.39 -11.94 -10.64
N GLY A 203 -14.32 -11.23 -9.97
CA GLY A 203 -14.89 -10.00 -10.51
C GLY A 203 -13.83 -8.90 -10.68
N PRO A 204 -14.20 -7.76 -11.28
CA PRO A 204 -13.30 -6.61 -11.43
C PRO A 204 -12.68 -6.19 -10.09
N VAL A 205 -11.38 -5.88 -10.12
CA VAL A 205 -10.55 -5.56 -8.95
C VAL A 205 -10.00 -4.13 -9.04
N VAL A 206 -10.12 -3.44 -10.18
CA VAL A 206 -9.70 -2.02 -10.29
C VAL A 206 -10.74 -1.15 -11.00
N GLY A 207 -11.71 -1.76 -11.69
CA GLY A 207 -12.67 -1.09 -12.55
C GLY A 207 -13.58 -0.05 -11.86
N PRO A 208 -14.29 0.76 -12.66
CA PRO A 208 -15.14 1.84 -12.13
C PRO A 208 -16.28 1.27 -11.27
N GLY A 209 -16.23 1.49 -9.96
CA GLY A 209 -17.24 1.00 -9.03
C GLY A 209 -16.72 0.47 -7.68
N MET A 210 -15.41 0.50 -7.45
CA MET A 210 -14.85 0.49 -6.09
C MET A 210 -14.61 1.91 -5.59
#